data_AF-A0A8B8DQD7-F1
#
_entry.id   AF-A0A8B8DQD7-F1
#
_cell.length_a   1.000
_cell.length_b   1.000
_cell.length_c   1.000
_cell.angle_alpha   90.00
_cell.angle_beta   90.00
_cell.angle_gamma   90.00
#
_symmetry.space_group_name_H-M   'P 1'
#
loop_
_entity.id
_entity.type
_entity.pdbx_description
1 polymer ?
#
loop_
_entity_poly.entity_id
_entity_poly.type
_entity_poly.pdbx_seq_one_letter_code
_entity_poly.pdbx_strand_id
1 'polypeptide(L)'
;MSNVMSKETLSTVEEIPEDSLDQLIKKGALDHCFEPREEFPKEYKPTGVEFRFGDLREWTEADAIVHQCNCLTVRAHGLSAQIARKYPWADVYRYRRSQESCWRRPWHNYRNLAIPADRKEPGTIQIIRNPGLDIVKNSQGERRLVPKKPDVIVIYAQWDFGKGGYNRTLSRHRDTPQERERWFAQCLEELGQCDSYQNLAFPYQIGCGLAGGNWSRYLSMIEDFAVKYKKHVTIVGQLFDYID
;
A
#
# COMPACT_ATOMS: atom_id res chain seq x y z
N MET A 1 -35.27 -62.42 0.13
CA MET A 1 -34.34 -63.05 -0.82
C MET A 1 -33.83 -61.93 -1.73
N SER A 2 -32.57 -61.51 -1.50
CA SER A 2 -31.48 -61.44 -2.49
C SER A 2 -31.68 -60.37 -3.59
N ASN A 3 -30.74 -59.49 -3.94
CA ASN A 3 -29.35 -59.28 -3.56
C ASN A 3 -28.92 -57.94 -4.22
N VAL A 4 -27.89 -57.30 -3.65
CA VAL A 4 -26.74 -56.71 -4.38
C VAL A 4 -26.90 -55.35 -5.11
N MET A 5 -26.36 -54.33 -4.42
CA MET A 5 -25.31 -53.40 -4.86
C MET A 5 -24.90 -53.43 -6.35
N SER A 6 -25.01 -52.29 -7.04
CA SER A 6 -24.09 -51.95 -8.14
C SER A 6 -23.77 -50.45 -8.17
N LYS A 7 -22.56 -50.15 -7.70
CA LYS A 7 -21.67 -49.02 -7.99
C LYS A 7 -22.21 -47.96 -8.98
N GLU A 8 -22.42 -46.74 -8.50
CA GLU A 8 -22.30 -45.54 -9.34
C GLU A 8 -20.85 -45.06 -9.31
N THR A 9 -20.25 -45.16 -10.48
CA THR A 9 -18.86 -44.79 -10.84
C THR A 9 -18.68 -43.28 -10.91
N LEU A 10 -17.46 -42.84 -10.57
CA LEU A 10 -16.94 -41.48 -10.66
C LEU A 10 -17.41 -40.75 -11.92
N SER A 11 -17.95 -39.53 -11.76
CA SER A 11 -18.12 -38.61 -12.88
C SER A 11 -16.73 -38.18 -13.36
N THR A 12 -16.36 -38.70 -14.52
CA THR A 12 -15.23 -38.27 -15.31
C THR A 12 -15.31 -36.76 -15.56
N VAL A 13 -14.21 -36.06 -15.31
CA VAL A 13 -13.96 -34.71 -15.79
C VAL A 13 -14.17 -34.74 -17.30
N GLU A 14 -15.23 -34.10 -17.80
CA GLU A 14 -15.40 -33.91 -19.24
C GLU A 14 -14.29 -32.95 -19.70
N GLU A 15 -13.22 -33.53 -20.27
CA GLU A 15 -12.24 -32.77 -21.02
C GLU A 15 -12.95 -32.17 -22.23
N ILE A 16 -13.03 -30.83 -22.25
CA ILE A 16 -13.59 -30.08 -23.37
C ILE A 16 -12.71 -30.39 -24.59
N PRO A 17 -13.29 -30.86 -25.71
CA PRO A 17 -12.52 -31.14 -26.92
C PRO A 17 -11.75 -29.89 -27.35
N GLU A 18 -10.47 -30.06 -27.69
CA GLU A 18 -9.55 -28.99 -28.09
C GLU A 18 -10.15 -28.11 -29.23
N ASP A 19 -10.96 -28.73 -30.10
CA ASP A 19 -11.70 -28.07 -31.18
C ASP A 19 -12.77 -27.05 -30.69
N SER A 20 -13.31 -27.22 -29.48
CA SER A 20 -14.27 -26.28 -28.88
C SER A 20 -13.57 -25.05 -28.29
N LEU A 21 -12.35 -25.21 -27.78
CA LEU A 21 -11.52 -24.11 -27.29
C LEU A 21 -11.09 -23.20 -28.44
N ASP A 22 -10.69 -23.79 -29.56
CA ASP A 22 -10.35 -23.07 -30.79
C ASP A 22 -11.55 -22.34 -31.40
N GLN A 23 -12.76 -22.91 -31.29
CA GLN A 23 -13.98 -22.23 -31.72
C GLN A 23 -14.36 -21.06 -30.79
N LEU A 24 -14.14 -21.17 -29.48
CA LEU A 24 -14.36 -20.09 -28.52
C LEU A 24 -13.37 -18.93 -28.71
N ILE A 25 -12.11 -19.24 -29.03
CA ILE A 25 -11.07 -18.27 -29.37
C ILE A 25 -11.40 -17.58 -30.70
N LYS A 26 -11.80 -18.35 -31.74
CA LYS A 26 -12.18 -17.78 -33.06
C LYS A 26 -13.44 -16.92 -33.03
N LYS A 27 -14.34 -17.12 -32.06
CA LYS A 27 -15.62 -16.40 -31.97
C LYS A 27 -15.52 -15.11 -31.13
N GLY A 28 -14.33 -14.73 -30.67
CA GLY A 28 -14.10 -13.48 -29.93
C GLY A 28 -14.83 -13.39 -28.58
N ALA A 29 -15.36 -14.50 -28.07
CA ALA A 29 -16.17 -14.51 -26.85
C ALA A 29 -15.34 -14.31 -25.57
N LEU A 30 -14.02 -14.48 -25.64
CA LEU A 30 -13.07 -14.19 -24.55
C LEU A 30 -12.34 -12.85 -24.71
N ASP A 31 -12.54 -12.15 -25.84
CA ASP A 31 -11.84 -10.89 -26.15
C ASP A 31 -12.52 -9.65 -25.54
N HIS A 32 -13.62 -9.84 -24.80
CA HIS A 32 -14.36 -8.76 -24.15
C HIS A 32 -14.01 -8.52 -22.67
N CYS A 33 -12.96 -9.18 -22.16
CA CYS A 33 -12.42 -8.89 -20.81
C CYS A 33 -11.29 -7.85 -20.81
N PHE A 34 -10.96 -7.26 -21.97
CA PHE A 34 -9.92 -6.26 -22.06
C PHE A 34 -10.31 -5.16 -23.05
N GLU A 35 -11.38 -4.43 -22.75
CA GLU A 35 -11.52 -3.10 -23.32
C GLU A 35 -10.42 -2.22 -22.71
N PRO A 36 -9.47 -1.68 -23.51
CA PRO A 36 -8.49 -0.73 -22.99
C PRO A 36 -9.22 0.56 -22.63
N ARG A 37 -9.48 0.76 -21.34
CA ARG A 37 -9.93 2.06 -20.85
C ARG A 37 -8.76 3.04 -20.89
N GLU A 38 -8.84 3.94 -21.86
CA GLU A 38 -7.95 5.08 -22.16
C GLU A 38 -6.50 4.76 -22.57
N GLU A 39 -6.18 5.11 -23.82
CA GLU A 39 -4.86 5.03 -24.45
C GLU A 39 -3.82 5.89 -23.72
N PHE A 40 -3.04 5.26 -22.84
CA PHE A 40 -1.63 5.56 -22.66
C PHE A 40 -0.94 4.21 -22.51
N PRO A 41 0.10 3.85 -23.28
CA PRO A 41 0.86 2.66 -22.95
C PRO A 41 1.63 2.96 -21.66
N LYS A 42 1.00 2.71 -20.51
CA LYS A 42 1.77 2.43 -19.30
C LYS A 42 2.58 1.20 -19.67
N GLU A 43 3.90 1.34 -19.72
CA GLU A 43 4.80 0.22 -19.89
C GLU A 43 4.34 -0.90 -18.95
N TYR A 44 4.02 -2.05 -19.53
CA TYR A 44 3.46 -3.16 -18.78
C TYR A 44 4.51 -3.63 -17.77
N LYS A 45 4.27 -3.36 -16.48
CA LYS A 45 5.07 -3.90 -15.39
C LYS A 45 4.39 -5.19 -14.91
N PRO A 46 5.11 -6.33 -14.88
CA PRO A 46 4.50 -7.59 -14.47
C PRO A 46 4.02 -7.51 -13.02
N THR A 47 2.93 -8.20 -12.69
CA THR A 47 2.50 -8.33 -11.29
C THR A 47 3.60 -8.95 -10.42
N GLY A 48 3.75 -8.47 -9.19
CA GLY A 48 4.66 -9.04 -8.20
C GLY A 48 5.49 -7.98 -7.50
N VAL A 49 6.59 -8.42 -6.88
CA VAL A 49 7.51 -7.58 -6.13
C VAL A 49 8.87 -7.58 -6.82
N GLU A 50 9.42 -6.39 -7.08
CA GLU A 50 10.80 -6.21 -7.50
C GLU A 50 11.58 -5.38 -6.48
N PHE A 51 12.89 -5.61 -6.39
CA PHE A 51 13.78 -4.82 -5.55
C PHE A 51 14.62 -3.88 -6.41
N ARG A 52 14.71 -2.61 -6.00
CA ARG A 52 15.49 -1.59 -6.70
C ARG A 52 16.33 -0.79 -5.71
N PHE A 53 17.54 -0.45 -6.15
CA PHE A 53 18.42 0.44 -5.41
C PHE A 53 18.15 1.89 -5.80
N GLY A 54 17.96 2.75 -4.81
CA GLY A 54 17.78 4.17 -5.06
C GLY A 54 17.15 4.92 -3.89
N ASP A 55 16.82 6.17 -4.16
CA ASP A 55 16.02 6.99 -3.25
C ASP A 55 14.54 6.87 -3.61
N LEU A 56 13.74 6.32 -2.70
CA LEU A 56 12.29 6.19 -2.86
C LEU A 56 11.64 7.51 -3.28
N ARG A 57 12.16 8.65 -2.81
CA ARG A 57 11.61 9.98 -3.09
C ARG A 57 11.79 10.41 -4.53
N GLU A 58 12.72 9.83 -5.27
CA GLU A 58 12.95 10.14 -6.68
C GLU A 58 12.27 9.12 -7.61
N TRP A 59 11.53 8.15 -7.06
CA TRP A 59 10.87 7.09 -7.82
C TRP A 59 9.57 7.57 -8.50
N THR A 60 9.72 8.21 -9.65
CA THR A 60 8.61 8.83 -10.41
C THR A 60 7.83 7.87 -11.30
N GLU A 61 8.33 6.65 -11.51
CA GLU A 61 7.66 5.62 -12.32
C GLU A 61 6.48 4.94 -11.62
N ALA A 62 6.29 5.18 -10.31
CA ALA A 62 5.16 4.64 -9.57
C ALA A 62 3.94 5.57 -9.67
N ASP A 63 2.75 4.97 -9.67
CA ASP A 63 1.50 5.70 -9.50
C ASP A 63 1.41 6.35 -8.10
N ALA A 64 1.99 5.68 -7.10
CA ALA A 64 2.11 6.21 -5.74
C ALA A 64 3.30 5.66 -4.96
N ILE A 65 3.81 6.49 -4.06
CA ILE A 65 4.74 6.10 -2.99
C ILE A 65 3.93 5.75 -1.75
N VAL A 66 4.14 4.56 -1.19
CA VAL A 66 3.46 4.08 0.01
C VAL A 66 4.41 4.19 1.21
N HIS A 67 3.95 4.73 2.33
CA HIS A 67 4.74 4.73 3.56
C HIS A 67 3.89 4.58 4.82
N GLN A 68 4.48 3.93 5.82
CA GLN A 68 3.84 3.71 7.12
C GLN A 68 3.99 4.93 8.03
N CYS A 69 2.89 5.31 8.66
CA CYS A 69 2.83 6.40 9.63
C CYS A 69 2.13 5.98 10.93
N ASN A 70 2.35 6.79 11.97
CA ASN A 70 1.69 6.60 13.24
C ASN A 70 0.41 7.45 13.38
N CYS A 71 -0.48 6.99 14.26
CA CYS A 71 -1.79 7.60 14.47
C CYS A 71 -1.78 8.77 15.45
N LEU A 72 -0.73 8.90 16.27
CA LEU A 72 -0.75 9.75 17.46
C LEU A 72 -0.02 11.07 17.33
N THR A 73 1.02 11.20 16.50
CA THR A 73 1.90 12.37 16.58
C THR A 73 1.42 13.55 15.76
N VAL A 74 1.99 14.74 16.04
CA VAL A 74 1.86 15.96 15.23
C VAL A 74 3.14 16.31 14.46
N ARG A 75 4.23 15.57 14.68
CA ARG A 75 5.49 15.74 13.95
C ARG A 75 5.85 14.47 13.21
N ALA A 76 6.33 14.67 11.99
CA ALA A 76 6.94 13.65 11.17
C ALA A 76 8.35 13.30 11.68
N HIS A 77 8.74 12.03 11.54
CA HIS A 77 10.09 11.55 11.85
C HIS A 77 10.55 10.49 10.83
N GLY A 78 11.87 10.33 10.68
CA GLY A 78 12.44 9.35 9.74
C GLY A 78 11.99 9.60 8.30
N LEU A 79 11.59 8.54 7.60
CA LEU A 79 11.14 8.61 6.22
C LEU A 79 9.97 9.58 6.01
N SER A 80 9.00 9.63 6.93
CA SER A 80 7.86 10.56 6.81
C SER A 80 8.31 12.03 6.78
N ALA A 81 9.35 12.40 7.53
CA ALA A 81 9.90 13.75 7.50
C ALA A 81 10.68 14.02 6.20
N GLN A 82 11.34 13.00 5.64
CA GLN A 82 12.03 13.12 4.36
C GLN A 82 11.05 13.28 3.19
N ILE A 83 9.94 12.52 3.20
CA ILE A 83 8.84 12.65 2.26
C ILE A 83 8.21 14.04 2.38
N ALA A 84 7.87 14.49 3.59
CA ALA A 84 7.31 15.84 3.80
C ALA A 84 8.23 16.96 3.31
N ARG A 85 9.56 16.79 3.39
CA ARG A 85 10.52 17.77 2.88
C ARG A 85 10.52 17.85 1.35
N LYS A 86 10.46 16.71 0.66
CA LYS A 86 10.42 16.64 -0.81
C LYS A 86 9.04 16.99 -1.37
N TYR A 87 8.00 16.53 -0.68
CA TYR A 87 6.59 16.66 -1.03
C TYR A 87 5.84 17.35 0.12
N PRO A 88 5.95 18.69 0.28
CA PRO A 88 5.30 19.40 1.39
C PRO A 88 3.78 19.24 1.46
N TRP A 89 3.14 18.97 0.32
CA TRP A 89 1.71 18.68 0.22
C TRP A 89 1.33 17.32 0.80
N ALA A 90 2.28 16.40 0.96
CA ALA A 90 2.07 15.06 1.51
C ALA A 90 2.27 14.96 3.03
N ASP A 91 2.54 16.09 3.71
CA ASP A 91 2.74 16.09 5.16
C ASP A 91 1.40 15.95 5.93
N VAL A 92 1.05 14.70 6.27
CA VAL A 92 -0.15 14.38 7.08
C VAL A 92 -0.11 14.90 8.50
N TYR A 93 1.07 15.23 9.02
CA TYR A 93 1.25 15.67 10.39
C TYR A 93 1.04 17.17 10.53
N ARG A 94 1.34 17.93 9.47
CA ARG A 94 1.26 19.40 9.42
C ARG A 94 -0.07 19.97 9.92
N TYR A 95 -1.18 19.30 9.63
CA TYR A 95 -2.52 19.78 9.96
C TYR A 95 -3.06 19.27 11.31
N ARG A 96 -2.29 18.45 12.04
CA ARG A 96 -2.71 17.91 13.34
C ARG A 96 -2.40 18.90 14.45
N ARG A 97 -3.37 19.20 15.30
CA ARG A 97 -3.23 20.07 16.46
C ARG A 97 -2.61 19.31 17.61
N SER A 98 -1.60 19.92 18.23
CA SER A 98 -0.95 19.36 19.41
C SER A 98 -1.89 19.38 20.60
N GLN A 99 -1.89 18.30 21.37
CA GLN A 99 -2.49 18.25 22.68
C GLN A 99 -1.62 19.10 23.61
N GLU A 100 -2.15 20.25 24.02
CA GLU A 100 -1.48 21.07 25.01
C GLU A 100 -1.20 20.26 26.28
N SER A 101 -0.06 20.55 26.92
CA SER A 101 0.30 19.95 28.20
C SER A 101 -0.80 20.26 29.21
N CYS A 102 -1.53 19.23 29.64
CA CYS A 102 -2.49 19.37 30.71
C CYS A 102 -1.75 19.89 31.95
N TRP A 103 -2.16 21.06 32.46
CA TRP A 103 -1.57 21.70 33.64
C TRP A 103 -1.53 20.77 34.87
N ARG A 104 -2.37 19.73 34.90
CA ARG A 104 -2.41 18.71 35.96
C ARG A 104 -1.26 17.69 35.93
N ARG A 105 -0.45 17.60 34.86
CA ARG A 105 0.67 16.65 34.75
C ARG A 105 1.90 17.29 34.10
N PRO A 106 2.69 18.09 34.85
CA PRO A 106 3.83 18.86 34.32
C PRO A 106 4.96 18.01 33.73
N TRP A 107 5.04 16.73 34.09
CA TRP A 107 6.20 15.86 33.79
C TRP A 107 6.05 14.95 32.57
N HIS A 108 4.94 15.02 31.82
CA HIS A 108 4.71 14.14 30.67
C HIS A 108 4.79 14.91 29.35
N ASN A 109 5.60 14.38 28.44
CA ASN A 109 6.02 14.96 27.16
C ASN A 109 4.88 14.94 26.11
N TYR A 110 3.70 15.48 26.44
CA TYR A 110 2.52 15.54 25.57
C TYR A 110 2.69 16.41 24.34
N ARG A 111 3.80 17.15 24.22
CA ARG A 111 4.05 18.15 23.16
C ARG A 111 3.98 17.60 21.74
N ASN A 112 4.21 16.30 21.54
CA ASN A 112 4.15 15.67 20.22
C ASN A 112 2.87 14.86 19.98
N LEU A 113 1.93 14.82 20.92
CA LEU A 113 0.68 14.06 20.74
C LEU A 113 -0.38 14.95 20.08
N ALA A 114 -1.10 14.40 19.13
CA ALA A 114 -2.26 15.03 18.51
C ALA A 114 -3.44 14.99 19.49
N ILE A 115 -4.28 16.02 19.45
CA ILE A 115 -5.59 15.97 20.10
C ILE A 115 -6.40 14.78 19.57
N PRO A 116 -7.32 14.20 20.35
CA PRO A 116 -8.08 13.02 19.93
C PRO A 116 -8.77 13.14 18.57
N ALA A 117 -9.32 14.31 18.24
CA ALA A 117 -10.02 14.55 16.97
C ALA A 117 -9.11 14.48 15.72
N ASP A 118 -7.81 14.71 15.88
CA ASP A 118 -6.85 14.75 14.76
C ASP A 118 -6.03 13.45 14.67
N ARG A 119 -6.26 12.50 15.59
CA ARG A 119 -5.67 11.16 15.54
C ARG A 119 -6.31 10.35 14.42
N LYS A 120 -5.55 9.36 13.95
CA LYS A 120 -6.02 8.45 12.90
C LYS A 120 -6.38 7.10 13.49
N GLU A 121 -7.23 6.37 12.78
CA GLU A 121 -7.55 5.00 13.14
C GLU A 121 -6.53 4.07 12.51
N PRO A 122 -5.92 3.17 13.29
CA PRO A 122 -4.99 2.22 12.73
C PRO A 122 -5.72 1.20 11.84
N GLY A 123 -5.05 0.70 10.81
CA GLY A 123 -5.65 -0.18 9.80
C GLY A 123 -6.35 0.55 8.66
N THR A 124 -6.21 1.88 8.58
CA THR A 124 -6.77 2.70 7.50
C THR A 124 -5.69 3.33 6.64
N ILE A 125 -6.04 3.69 5.40
CA ILE A 125 -5.15 4.42 4.50
C ILE A 125 -5.60 5.88 4.29
N GLN A 126 -4.66 6.73 3.87
CA GLN A 126 -4.93 8.08 3.40
C GLN A 126 -4.17 8.34 2.10
N ILE A 127 -4.91 8.64 1.05
CA ILE A 127 -4.36 8.96 -0.27
C ILE A 127 -4.22 10.47 -0.39
N ILE A 128 -3.02 10.95 -0.68
CA ILE A 128 -2.72 12.36 -0.93
C ILE A 128 -2.28 12.48 -2.37
N ARG A 129 -3.09 13.17 -3.16
CA ARG A 129 -2.81 13.34 -4.58
C ARG A 129 -1.79 14.43 -4.81
N ASN A 130 -0.92 14.21 -5.78
CA ASN A 130 -0.01 15.24 -6.25
C ASN A 130 -0.82 16.40 -6.84
N PRO A 131 -0.64 17.64 -6.37
CA PRO A 131 -1.39 18.79 -6.89
C PRO A 131 -0.88 19.26 -8.25
N GLY A 132 0.28 18.76 -8.71
CA GLY A 132 0.87 19.13 -9.99
C GLY A 132 0.14 18.51 -11.19
N LEU A 133 0.34 19.13 -12.34
CA LEU A 133 -0.07 18.61 -13.64
C LEU A 133 1.15 18.53 -14.56
N ASP A 134 1.23 17.48 -15.35
CA ASP A 134 2.19 17.35 -16.44
C ASP A 134 1.50 17.56 -17.79
N ILE A 135 2.27 18.03 -18.77
CA ILE A 135 1.79 18.23 -20.15
C ILE A 135 2.29 17.05 -20.98
N VAL A 136 1.35 16.22 -21.45
CA VAL A 136 1.65 15.11 -22.37
C VAL A 136 1.19 15.49 -23.76
N LYS A 137 1.98 15.09 -24.77
CA LYS A 137 1.61 15.22 -26.18
C LYS A 137 1.16 13.86 -26.70
N ASN A 138 0.02 13.79 -27.37
CA ASN A 138 -0.35 12.59 -28.12
C ASN A 138 0.49 12.47 -29.41
N SER A 139 0.32 11.35 -30.11
CA SER A 139 0.97 11.08 -31.40
C SER A 139 0.64 12.13 -32.48
N GLN A 140 -0.48 12.83 -32.33
CA GLN A 140 -0.96 13.90 -33.21
C GLN A 140 -0.44 15.29 -32.80
N GLY A 141 0.36 15.38 -31.72
CA GLY A 141 0.97 16.63 -31.23
C GLY A 141 0.06 17.49 -30.33
N GLU A 142 -1.17 17.03 -30.05
CA GLU A 142 -2.11 17.71 -29.15
C GLU A 142 -1.64 17.60 -27.70
N ARG A 143 -1.77 18.69 -26.95
CA ARG A 143 -1.33 18.77 -25.55
C ARG A 143 -2.51 18.48 -24.62
N ARG A 144 -2.37 17.47 -23.76
CA ARG A 144 -3.32 17.17 -22.67
C ARG A 144 -2.62 17.36 -21.32
N LEU A 145 -3.34 17.97 -20.39
CA LEU A 145 -2.92 18.02 -18.99
C LEU A 145 -3.27 16.70 -18.32
N VAL A 146 -2.29 16.09 -17.66
CA VAL A 146 -2.47 14.86 -16.87
C VAL A 146 -2.04 15.09 -15.43
N PRO A 147 -2.68 14.43 -14.44
CA PRO A 147 -2.21 14.48 -13.07
C PRO A 147 -0.75 14.05 -12.95
N LYS A 148 0.07 14.87 -12.30
CA LYS A 148 1.47 14.54 -12.04
C LYS A 148 1.56 13.36 -11.08
N LYS A 149 2.56 12.51 -11.25
CA LYS A 149 2.85 11.37 -10.37
C LYS A 149 4.25 11.53 -9.74
N PRO A 150 4.54 10.85 -8.62
CA PRO A 150 3.67 9.94 -7.87
C PRO A 150 2.71 10.68 -6.93
N ASP A 151 1.60 10.02 -6.57
CA ASP A 151 0.82 10.36 -5.37
C ASP A 151 1.54 9.82 -4.11
N VAL A 152 1.11 10.24 -2.92
CA VAL A 152 1.61 9.67 -1.65
C VAL A 152 0.47 9.00 -0.91
N ILE A 153 0.64 7.71 -0.60
CA ILE A 153 -0.31 6.91 0.16
C ILE A 153 0.28 6.64 1.54
N VAL A 154 -0.46 7.05 2.56
CA VAL A 154 -0.10 6.85 3.95
C VAL A 154 -0.89 5.68 4.49
N ILE A 155 -0.21 4.68 5.04
CA ILE A 155 -0.85 3.57 5.74
C ILE A 155 -0.68 3.74 7.24
N TYR A 156 -1.78 3.72 7.98
CA TYR A 156 -1.79 3.89 9.43
C TYR A 156 -1.67 2.52 10.11
N ALA A 157 -0.50 1.89 10.01
CA ALA A 157 -0.23 0.58 10.59
C ALA A 157 0.49 0.64 11.96
N GLN A 158 0.45 1.79 12.61
CA GLN A 158 1.13 2.04 13.87
C GLN A 158 0.29 2.97 14.74
N TRP A 159 -0.17 2.51 15.90
CA TRP A 159 -0.93 3.38 16.79
C TRP A 159 -0.01 4.44 17.44
N ASP A 160 0.90 4.01 18.31
CA ASP A 160 1.87 4.87 18.99
C ASP A 160 3.21 4.89 18.25
N PHE A 161 3.95 5.99 18.36
CA PHE A 161 5.25 6.13 17.72
C PHE A 161 6.34 5.31 18.43
N GLY A 162 7.45 5.03 17.72
CA GLY A 162 8.51 4.16 18.22
C GLY A 162 8.05 2.69 18.35
N LYS A 163 8.65 1.92 19.27
CA LYS A 163 8.36 0.49 19.46
C LYS A 163 6.99 0.18 20.09
N GLY A 164 6.20 1.20 20.45
CA GLY A 164 4.87 1.02 21.05
C GLY A 164 4.92 0.64 22.52
N GLY A 165 3.77 0.26 23.09
CA GLY A 165 3.65 -0.25 24.46
C GLY A 165 3.74 0.77 25.60
N TYR A 166 3.82 2.07 25.29
CA TYR A 166 3.97 3.12 26.31
C TYR A 166 2.64 3.65 26.87
N ASN A 167 1.49 3.17 26.38
CA ASN A 167 0.14 3.55 26.83
C ASN A 167 -0.04 5.08 27.01
N ARG A 168 0.45 5.88 26.04
CA ARG A 168 0.48 7.34 26.12
C ARG A 168 -0.90 8.01 26.12
N THR A 169 -1.93 7.25 25.77
CA THR A 169 -3.31 7.71 25.65
C THR A 169 -4.24 6.70 26.31
N LEU A 170 -5.42 7.16 26.74
CA LEU A 170 -6.50 6.30 27.26
C LEU A 170 -7.25 5.56 26.13
N SER A 171 -6.52 5.17 25.08
CA SER A 171 -7.09 4.52 23.90
C SER A 171 -7.40 3.05 24.17
N ARG A 172 -8.39 2.51 23.45
CA ARG A 172 -8.67 1.08 23.38
C ARG A 172 -7.61 0.30 22.58
N HIS A 173 -6.81 0.99 21.78
CA HIS A 173 -5.83 0.38 20.88
C HIS A 173 -4.62 -0.08 21.67
N ARG A 174 -4.38 -1.40 21.69
CA ARG A 174 -3.21 -2.01 22.29
C ARG A 174 -2.11 -2.14 21.23
N ASP A 175 -1.12 -1.27 21.31
CA ASP A 175 -0.08 -1.17 20.28
C ASP A 175 1.03 -2.21 20.45
N THR A 176 0.76 -3.44 20.01
CA THR A 176 1.70 -4.56 20.01
C THR A 176 2.25 -4.82 18.59
N PRO A 177 3.38 -5.53 18.44
CA PRO A 177 3.87 -5.94 17.13
C PRO A 177 2.82 -6.71 16.31
N GLN A 178 2.05 -7.60 16.96
CA GLN A 178 1.01 -8.39 16.30
C GLN A 178 -0.13 -7.53 15.79
N GLU A 179 -0.58 -6.54 16.58
CA GLU A 179 -1.62 -5.61 16.13
C GLU A 179 -1.12 -4.71 15.01
N ARG A 180 0.16 -4.31 15.01
CA ARG A 180 0.75 -3.56 13.89
C ARG A 180 0.80 -4.38 12.60
N GLU A 181 1.19 -5.65 12.66
CA GLU A 181 1.11 -6.56 11.51
C GLU A 181 -0.33 -6.68 11.01
N ARG A 182 -1.31 -6.82 11.92
CA ARG A 182 -2.74 -6.84 11.57
C ARG A 182 -3.20 -5.55 10.88
N TRP A 183 -2.87 -4.39 11.43
CA TRP A 183 -3.23 -3.09 10.85
C TRP A 183 -2.55 -2.88 9.50
N PHE A 184 -1.31 -3.33 9.35
CA PHE A 184 -0.60 -3.30 8.07
C PHE A 184 -1.33 -4.13 7.01
N ALA A 185 -1.72 -5.37 7.34
CA ALA A 185 -2.51 -6.21 6.45
C ALA A 185 -3.86 -5.57 6.08
N GLN A 186 -4.55 -4.94 7.03
CA GLN A 186 -5.79 -4.20 6.77
C GLN A 186 -5.59 -3.04 5.79
N CYS A 187 -4.51 -2.29 5.95
CA CYS A 187 -4.16 -1.21 5.02
C CYS A 187 -3.89 -1.73 3.61
N LEU A 188 -3.20 -2.89 3.49
CA LEU A 188 -2.94 -3.52 2.19
C LEU A 188 -4.23 -4.04 1.54
N GLU A 189 -5.15 -4.60 2.32
CA GLU A 189 -6.48 -5.00 1.83
C GLU A 189 -7.22 -3.79 1.25
N GLU A 190 -7.30 -2.69 2.00
CA GLU A 190 -7.95 -1.46 1.56
C GLU A 190 -7.28 -0.86 0.30
N LEU A 191 -5.95 -0.81 0.29
CA LEU A 191 -5.17 -0.34 -0.86
C LEU A 191 -5.37 -1.24 -2.09
N GLY A 192 -5.51 -2.55 -1.89
CA GLY A 192 -5.67 -3.54 -2.95
C GLY A 192 -6.95 -3.34 -3.75
N GLN A 193 -8.02 -2.90 -3.09
CA GLN A 193 -9.30 -2.56 -3.71
C GLN A 193 -9.24 -1.26 -4.55
N CYS A 194 -8.14 -0.51 -4.50
CA CYS A 194 -8.00 0.72 -5.28
C CYS A 194 -7.47 0.42 -6.68
N ASP A 195 -8.36 0.37 -7.68
CA ASP A 195 -7.99 0.09 -9.08
C ASP A 195 -7.15 1.19 -9.74
N SER A 196 -7.23 2.42 -9.22
CA SER A 196 -6.50 3.59 -9.77
C SER A 196 -4.98 3.54 -9.59
N TYR A 197 -4.47 2.62 -8.77
CA TYR A 197 -3.05 2.47 -8.46
C TYR A 197 -2.61 1.06 -8.80
N GLN A 198 -1.71 0.91 -9.78
CA GLN A 198 -1.20 -0.39 -10.21
C GLN A 198 0.29 -0.53 -9.92
N ASN A 199 1.05 0.54 -10.10
CA ASN A 199 2.48 0.59 -9.83
C ASN A 199 2.73 1.32 -8.51
N LEU A 200 3.19 0.60 -7.49
CA LEU A 200 3.38 1.12 -6.15
C LEU A 200 4.84 1.03 -5.73
N ALA A 201 5.38 2.07 -5.11
CA ALA A 201 6.72 2.06 -4.55
C ALA A 201 6.66 2.01 -3.02
N PHE A 202 7.30 1.02 -2.42
CA PHE A 202 7.42 0.85 -0.97
C PHE A 202 8.87 1.04 -0.54
N PRO A 203 9.15 1.68 0.62
CA PRO A 203 10.49 1.65 1.19
C PRO A 203 10.85 0.23 1.61
N TYR A 204 12.10 -0.15 1.37
CA TYR A 204 12.71 -1.27 2.05
C TYR A 204 12.60 -1.08 3.58
N GLN A 205 12.32 -2.16 4.31
CA GLN A 205 12.10 -2.12 5.76
C GLN A 205 10.95 -1.21 6.22
N ILE A 206 9.88 -1.09 5.42
CA ILE A 206 8.64 -0.42 5.86
C ILE A 206 8.16 -1.02 7.19
N GLY A 207 7.91 -0.15 8.18
CA GLY A 207 7.47 -0.59 9.52
C GLY A 207 8.56 -1.23 10.40
N CYS A 208 9.79 -1.44 9.92
CA CYS A 208 10.82 -2.17 10.66
C CYS A 208 11.80 -1.27 11.44
N GLY A 209 12.06 -0.04 10.98
CA GLY A 209 13.02 0.87 11.62
C GLY A 209 12.61 1.34 13.03
N LEU A 210 12.10 2.57 13.17
CA LEU A 210 11.68 3.09 14.47
C LEU A 210 10.51 2.31 15.09
N ALA A 211 9.70 1.67 14.25
CA ALA A 211 8.54 0.90 14.66
C ALA A 211 8.90 -0.52 15.14
N GLY A 212 10.08 -1.05 14.80
CA GLY A 212 10.56 -2.35 15.30
C GLY A 212 9.81 -3.56 14.75
N GLY A 213 9.18 -3.46 13.58
CA GLY A 213 8.56 -4.59 12.89
C GLY A 213 9.57 -5.61 12.36
N ASN A 214 9.09 -6.78 11.98
CA ASN A 214 9.89 -7.87 11.43
C ASN A 214 9.81 -7.85 9.89
N TRP A 215 10.94 -7.66 9.21
CA TRP A 215 10.94 -7.46 7.75
C TRP A 215 10.42 -8.66 6.97
N SER A 216 10.77 -9.90 7.34
CA SER A 216 10.32 -11.07 6.59
C SER A 216 8.79 -11.24 6.64
N ARG A 217 8.15 -10.87 7.75
CA ARG A 217 6.68 -10.85 7.85
C ARG A 217 6.05 -9.74 7.00
N TYR A 218 6.62 -8.55 7.04
CA TYR A 218 6.11 -7.42 6.25
C TYR A 218 6.26 -7.67 4.76
N LEU A 219 7.41 -8.21 4.35
CA LEU A 219 7.66 -8.60 2.96
C LEU A 219 6.66 -9.66 2.50
N SER A 220 6.43 -10.72 3.27
CA SER A 220 5.43 -11.75 2.95
C SER A 220 4.03 -11.15 2.76
N MET A 221 3.61 -10.21 3.62
CA MET A 221 2.33 -9.51 3.44
C MET A 221 2.28 -8.67 2.17
N ILE A 222 3.39 -8.04 1.77
CA ILE A 222 3.49 -7.24 0.53
C ILE A 222 3.45 -8.14 -0.71
N GLU A 223 4.13 -9.28 -0.68
CA GLU A 223 4.14 -10.28 -1.75
C GLU A 223 2.72 -10.86 -1.97
N ASP A 224 2.06 -11.28 -0.88
CA ASP A 224 0.67 -11.76 -0.92
C ASP A 224 -0.28 -10.69 -1.48
N PHE A 225 -0.11 -9.44 -1.05
CA PHE A 225 -0.86 -8.29 -1.57
C PHE A 225 -0.66 -8.10 -3.07
N ALA A 226 0.60 -8.11 -3.54
CA ALA A 226 0.93 -7.89 -4.93
C ALA A 226 0.29 -8.95 -5.83
N VAL A 227 0.37 -10.22 -5.43
CA VAL A 227 -0.24 -11.34 -6.15
C VAL A 227 -1.76 -11.27 -6.10
N LYS A 228 -2.35 -11.15 -4.92
CA LYS A 228 -3.81 -11.15 -4.71
C LYS A 228 -4.50 -10.05 -5.53
N TYR A 229 -3.92 -8.85 -5.55
CA TYR A 229 -4.50 -7.67 -6.20
C TYR A 229 -3.90 -7.34 -7.56
N LYS A 230 -3.05 -8.23 -8.08
CA LYS A 230 -2.38 -8.06 -9.38
C LYS A 230 -1.59 -6.75 -9.50
N LYS A 231 -1.01 -6.28 -8.40
CA LYS A 231 -0.24 -5.03 -8.35
C LYS A 231 1.23 -5.28 -8.70
N HIS A 232 1.88 -4.27 -9.25
CA HIS A 232 3.34 -4.23 -9.36
C HIS A 232 3.89 -3.38 -8.21
N VAL A 233 4.72 -3.99 -7.37
CA VAL A 233 5.33 -3.34 -6.21
C VAL A 233 6.84 -3.27 -6.40
N THR A 234 7.37 -2.06 -6.40
CA THR A 234 8.81 -1.83 -6.31
C THR A 234 9.19 -1.56 -4.86
N ILE A 235 10.03 -2.41 -4.28
CA ILE A 235 10.68 -2.16 -2.99
C ILE A 235 11.98 -1.40 -3.25
N VAL A 236 12.05 -0.17 -2.76
CA VAL A 236 13.18 0.74 -2.98
C VAL A 236 13.99 0.85 -1.68
N GLY A 237 15.27 0.47 -1.74
CA GLY A 237 16.22 0.63 -0.63
C GLY A 237 17.52 1.30 -1.08
N GLN A 238 18.31 1.81 -0.13
CA GLN A 238 19.63 2.36 -0.42
C GLN A 238 20.68 1.25 -0.43
N LEU A 239 21.82 1.50 -1.10
CA LEU A 239 22.90 0.50 -1.24
C LEU A 239 23.41 -0.04 0.11
N PHE A 240 23.41 0.80 1.15
CA PHE A 240 23.85 0.42 2.49
C PHE A 240 22.81 -0.39 3.28
N ASP A 241 21.56 -0.46 2.82
CA ASP A 241 20.50 -1.17 3.52
C ASP A 241 20.54 -2.69 3.28
N TYR A 242 21.39 -3.17 2.36
CA TYR A 242 21.53 -4.58 1.96
C TYR A 242 22.88 -5.20 2.34
N ILE A 243 23.72 -4.46 3.05
CA ILE A 243 25.00 -4.96 3.58
C ILE A 243 24.82 -5.19 5.07
N ASP A 244 24.33 -6.37 5.43
CA ASP A 244 24.38 -6.93 6.79
C ASP A 244 25.58 -7.88 6.92
#